data_AF-A0AAE4VJT3-F1
#
_entry.id   AF-A0AAE4VJT3-F1
#
_cell.length_a   1.000
_cell.length_b   1.000
_cell.length_c   1.000
_cell.angle_alpha   90.00
_cell.angle_beta   90.00
_cell.angle_gamma   90.00
#
_symmetry.space_group_name_H-M   'P 1'
#
loop_
_entity.id
_entity.type
_entity.pdbx_description
1 polymer ?
#
loop_
_entity_poly.entity_id
_entity_poly.type
_entity_poly.pdbx_seq_one_letter_code
_entity_poly.pdbx_strand_id
1 'polypeptide(L)'
;MVSGVLPHTLVAGPLDSLEAFVRLAMDGTLIEHAWVSVRRIAIGFAIGSTVGILAGAVIGTSPLAAKILEPTALTLIPVPAVAWIPVLVIVFGIGELSKVTLVAIGSATTLILATAAGIRSASQDLVEVAQLYEKSRWTVLRTVLLPSAAPSIVASARVAMALSWTLLVAAEVIASANGLGWLIWDSRNFARPAAMIAGMLAIGILGKATDGLLARFGRYLTRWDRSYRG
;
A
#
# COMPACT_ATOMS: atom_id res chain seq x y z
N MET A 1 10.93 20.34 -35.55
CA MET A 1 11.57 21.40 -34.74
C MET A 1 10.70 21.67 -33.53
N VAL A 2 11.03 21.03 -32.40
CA VAL A 2 10.37 21.27 -31.10
C VAL A 2 11.45 21.78 -30.15
N SER A 3 11.71 23.07 -30.23
CA SER A 3 12.41 23.82 -29.19
C SER A 3 11.42 24.83 -28.61
N GLY A 4 10.30 24.30 -28.14
CA GLY A 4 9.34 25.06 -27.36
C GLY A 4 9.82 25.06 -25.92
N VAL A 5 10.54 26.10 -25.52
CA VAL A 5 10.62 26.47 -24.10
C VAL A 5 9.16 26.66 -23.69
N LEU A 6 8.62 25.69 -22.94
CA LEU A 6 7.26 25.78 -22.41
C LEU A 6 7.18 27.12 -21.68
N PRO A 7 6.20 28.00 -21.99
CA PRO A 7 6.08 29.27 -21.30
C PRO A 7 6.01 28.98 -19.79
N HIS A 8 6.79 29.74 -19.00
CA HIS A 8 6.90 29.61 -17.54
C HIS A 8 5.55 29.71 -16.79
N THR A 9 4.46 29.98 -17.52
CA THR A 9 3.08 29.97 -17.05
C THR A 9 2.43 28.58 -17.02
N LEU A 10 2.94 27.59 -17.76
CA LEU A 10 2.32 26.24 -17.84
C LEU A 10 2.89 25.24 -16.83
N VAL A 11 4.15 25.39 -16.42
CA VAL A 11 4.81 24.53 -15.44
C VAL A 11 5.55 25.41 -14.44
N ALA A 12 5.20 25.31 -13.16
CA ALA A 12 5.83 26.10 -12.11
C ALA A 12 7.31 25.72 -11.97
N GLY A 13 8.16 26.72 -11.68
CA GLY A 13 9.58 26.48 -11.44
C GLY A 13 9.80 25.61 -10.19
N PRO A 14 10.97 24.95 -10.08
CA PRO A 14 11.33 24.20 -8.87
C PRO A 14 11.31 25.07 -7.61
N LEU A 15 11.78 26.32 -7.71
CA LEU A 15 11.76 27.28 -6.61
C LEU A 15 10.34 27.68 -6.23
N ASP A 16 9.50 28.05 -7.21
CA ASP A 16 8.09 28.40 -6.97
C ASP A 16 7.32 27.26 -6.27
N SER A 17 7.61 26.01 -6.66
CA SER A 17 7.00 24.82 -6.09
C SER A 17 7.46 24.58 -4.64
N LEU A 18 8.73 24.85 -4.33
CA LEU A 18 9.26 24.79 -2.97
C LEU A 18 8.69 25.90 -2.09
N GLU A 19 8.59 27.13 -2.61
CA GLU A 19 7.96 28.24 -1.90
C GLU A 19 6.47 27.95 -1.63
N ALA A 20 5.76 27.41 -2.62
CA ALA A 20 4.38 26.98 -2.44
C ALA A 20 4.26 25.86 -1.40
N PHE A 21 5.19 24.90 -1.39
CA PHE A 21 5.23 23.85 -0.39
C PHE A 21 5.40 24.41 1.03
N VAL A 22 6.38 25.29 1.23
CA VAL A 22 6.63 25.92 2.53
C VAL A 22 5.44 26.78 2.95
N ARG A 23 4.87 27.57 2.05
CA ARG A 23 3.70 28.40 2.33
C ARG A 23 2.49 27.55 2.77
N LEU A 24 2.15 26.52 1.99
CA LEU A 24 1.04 25.60 2.30
C LEU A 24 1.29 24.77 3.57
N ALA A 25 2.56 24.51 3.91
CA ALA A 25 2.90 23.87 5.17
C ALA A 25 2.72 24.83 6.36
N MET A 26 3.16 26.08 6.21
CA MET A 26 3.07 27.11 7.26
C MET A 26 1.63 27.55 7.54
N ASP A 27 0.79 27.64 6.50
CA ASP A 27 -0.62 27.98 6.65
C ASP A 27 -1.50 26.80 7.13
N GLY A 28 -0.93 25.60 7.24
CA GLY A 28 -1.58 24.39 7.75
C GLY A 28 -2.33 23.58 6.71
N THR A 29 -2.58 24.13 5.50
CA THR A 29 -3.36 23.47 4.44
C THR A 29 -2.71 22.13 4.06
N LEU A 30 -1.41 22.13 3.78
CA LEU A 30 -0.69 20.92 3.38
C LEU A 30 -0.69 19.86 4.49
N ILE A 31 -0.56 20.29 5.74
CA ILE A 31 -0.52 19.40 6.91
C ILE A 31 -1.88 18.71 7.08
N GLU A 32 -2.98 19.44 6.92
CA GLU A 32 -4.34 18.88 7.02
C GLU A 32 -4.59 17.83 5.93
N HIS A 33 -4.31 18.17 4.67
CA HIS A 33 -4.46 17.23 3.56
C HIS A 33 -3.54 16.00 3.69
N ALA A 34 -2.28 16.22 4.12
CA ALA A 34 -1.33 15.14 4.37
C ALA A 34 -1.80 14.21 5.48
N TRP A 35 -2.27 14.76 6.60
CA TRP A 35 -2.76 13.98 7.74
C TRP A 35 -3.95 13.09 7.34
N VAL A 36 -4.90 13.65 6.60
CA VAL A 36 -6.07 12.91 6.10
C VAL A 36 -5.62 11.73 5.23
N SER A 37 -4.72 11.96 4.26
CA SER A 37 -4.25 10.90 3.38
C SER A 37 -3.44 9.83 4.13
N VAL A 38 -2.51 10.24 5.00
CA VAL A 38 -1.71 9.31 5.81
C VAL A 38 -2.59 8.45 6.71
N ARG A 39 -3.61 9.02 7.36
CA ARG A 39 -4.56 8.28 8.20
C ARG A 39 -5.32 7.24 7.38
N ARG A 40 -5.81 7.59 6.18
CA ARG A 40 -6.52 6.66 5.29
C ARG A 40 -5.63 5.50 4.87
N ILE A 41 -4.38 5.79 4.48
CA ILE A 41 -3.39 4.75 4.14
C ILE A 41 -3.13 3.87 5.34
N ALA A 42 -2.84 4.45 6.51
CA ALA A 42 -2.52 3.68 7.71
C ALA A 42 -3.64 2.69 8.08
N ILE A 43 -4.90 3.15 8.08
CA ILE A 43 -6.05 2.30 8.40
C ILE A 43 -6.28 1.25 7.31
N GLY A 44 -6.34 1.66 6.04
CA GLY A 44 -6.60 0.75 4.93
C GLY A 44 -5.52 -0.29 4.77
N PHE A 45 -4.25 0.11 4.88
CA PHE A 45 -3.10 -0.78 4.82
C PHE A 45 -3.08 -1.75 6.01
N ALA A 46 -3.37 -1.30 7.24
CA ALA A 46 -3.43 -2.18 8.41
C ALA A 46 -4.52 -3.25 8.26
N ILE A 47 -5.72 -2.86 7.80
CA ILE A 47 -6.83 -3.80 7.55
C ILE A 47 -6.44 -4.76 6.42
N GLY A 48 -6.02 -4.22 5.28
CA GLY A 48 -5.70 -5.01 4.10
C GLY A 48 -4.53 -5.96 4.33
N SER A 49 -3.47 -5.52 4.99
CA SER A 49 -2.34 -6.39 5.33
C SER A 49 -2.72 -7.50 6.30
N THR A 50 -3.54 -7.20 7.31
CA THR A 50 -4.04 -8.22 8.25
C THR A 50 -4.87 -9.26 7.52
N VAL A 51 -5.86 -8.83 6.72
CA VAL A 51 -6.70 -9.74 5.93
C VAL A 51 -5.85 -10.54 4.95
N GLY A 52 -4.92 -9.89 4.27
CA GLY A 52 -4.10 -10.54 3.26
C GLY A 52 -3.15 -11.58 3.82
N ILE A 53 -2.49 -11.28 4.94
CA ILE A 53 -1.61 -12.22 5.64
C ILE A 53 -2.42 -13.41 6.17
N LEU A 54 -3.60 -13.17 6.77
CA LEU A 54 -4.43 -14.25 7.29
C LEU A 54 -4.96 -15.16 6.18
N ALA A 55 -5.53 -14.59 5.12
CA ALA A 55 -6.04 -15.36 3.99
C ALA A 55 -4.91 -16.09 3.25
N GLY A 56 -3.77 -15.43 3.04
CA GLY A 56 -2.57 -16.04 2.46
C GLY A 56 -2.01 -17.16 3.33
N ALA A 57 -2.08 -17.05 4.66
CA ALA A 57 -1.67 -18.12 5.57
C ALA A 57 -2.59 -19.35 5.48
N VAL A 58 -3.90 -19.13 5.38
CA VAL A 58 -4.87 -20.21 5.16
C VAL A 58 -4.64 -20.91 3.82
N ILE A 59 -4.43 -20.15 2.74
CA ILE A 59 -4.15 -20.67 1.39
C ILE A 59 -2.80 -21.42 1.36
N GLY A 60 -1.77 -20.87 2.00
CA GLY A 60 -0.43 -21.46 2.01
C GLY A 60 -0.32 -22.75 2.82
N THR A 61 -1.20 -22.97 3.80
CA THR A 61 -1.15 -24.15 4.68
C THR A 61 -2.15 -25.26 4.34
N SER A 62 -3.24 -24.94 3.64
CA SER A 62 -4.32 -25.90 3.37
C SER A 62 -4.48 -26.14 1.86
N PRO A 63 -4.21 -27.36 1.36
CA PRO A 63 -4.44 -27.70 -0.05
C PRO A 63 -5.89 -27.50 -0.49
N LEU A 64 -6.85 -27.75 0.41
CA LEU A 64 -8.27 -27.52 0.14
C LEU A 64 -8.57 -26.02 0.02
N ALA A 65 -8.04 -25.20 0.93
CA ALA A 65 -8.23 -23.75 0.85
C ALA A 65 -7.55 -23.17 -0.40
N ALA A 66 -6.37 -23.65 -0.77
CA ALA A 66 -5.72 -23.28 -2.03
C ALA A 66 -6.63 -23.61 -3.22
N LYS A 67 -7.20 -24.81 -3.30
CA LYS A 67 -8.09 -25.20 -4.40
C LYS A 67 -9.34 -24.33 -4.53
N ILE A 68 -9.86 -23.79 -3.42
CA ILE A 68 -11.11 -23.01 -3.40
C ILE A 68 -10.85 -21.50 -3.52
N LEU A 69 -9.95 -20.96 -2.70
CA LEU A 69 -9.75 -19.52 -2.53
C LEU A 69 -8.72 -18.94 -3.51
N GLU A 70 -7.71 -19.72 -3.91
CA GLU A 70 -6.65 -19.25 -4.82
C GLU A 70 -7.21 -18.90 -6.21
N PRO A 71 -8.09 -19.72 -6.84
CA PRO A 71 -8.75 -19.33 -8.08
C PRO A 71 -9.56 -18.04 -7.95
N THR A 72 -10.33 -17.87 -6.87
CA THR A 72 -11.10 -16.65 -6.62
C THR A 72 -10.19 -15.42 -6.51
N ALA A 73 -9.10 -15.53 -5.74
CA ALA A 73 -8.12 -14.45 -5.65
C ALA A 73 -7.49 -14.12 -7.01
N LEU A 74 -7.12 -15.14 -7.79
CA LEU A 74 -6.55 -14.99 -9.12
C LEU A 74 -7.53 -14.39 -10.13
N THR A 75 -8.84 -14.61 -9.99
CA THR A 75 -9.85 -13.97 -10.86
C THR A 75 -10.10 -12.50 -10.52
N LEU A 76 -9.88 -12.09 -9.27
CA LEU A 76 -10.07 -10.70 -8.84
C LEU A 76 -8.86 -9.81 -9.18
N ILE A 77 -7.67 -10.40 -9.31
CA ILE A 77 -6.41 -9.67 -9.55
C ILE A 77 -6.38 -8.89 -10.88
N PRO A 78 -6.83 -9.44 -12.03
CA PRO A 78 -6.79 -8.73 -13.30
C PRO A 78 -7.61 -7.44 -13.29
N VAL A 79 -8.61 -7.34 -12.42
CA VAL A 79 -9.41 -6.13 -12.23
C VAL A 79 -8.54 -5.12 -11.47
N PRO A 80 -8.11 -4.01 -12.09
CA PRO A 80 -7.29 -3.02 -11.41
C PRO A 80 -8.02 -2.51 -10.18
N ALA A 81 -7.35 -2.40 -9.03
CA ALA A 81 -8.02 -1.98 -7.80
C ALA A 81 -8.79 -0.65 -7.98
N VAL A 82 -8.26 0.29 -8.77
CA VAL A 82 -8.90 1.56 -9.13
C VAL A 82 -10.30 1.39 -9.75
N ALA A 83 -10.55 0.30 -10.49
CA ALA A 83 -11.85 0.05 -11.11
C ALA A 83 -12.98 -0.20 -10.09
N TRP A 84 -12.64 -0.48 -8.82
CA TRP A 84 -13.62 -0.64 -7.74
C TRP A 84 -14.16 0.69 -7.20
N ILE A 85 -13.54 1.84 -7.52
CA ILE A 85 -13.94 3.14 -6.97
C ILE A 85 -15.44 3.42 -7.15
N PRO A 86 -16.06 3.29 -8.36
CA PRO A 86 -17.49 3.57 -8.52
C PRO A 86 -18.37 2.66 -7.68
N VAL A 87 -18.05 1.37 -7.61
CA VAL A 87 -18.80 0.39 -6.80
C VAL A 87 -18.70 0.74 -5.32
N LEU A 88 -17.51 1.06 -4.83
CA LEU A 88 -17.28 1.45 -3.44
C LEU A 88 -18.00 2.75 -3.08
N VAL A 89 -18.07 3.71 -4.00
CA VAL A 89 -18.82 4.95 -3.80
C VAL A 89 -20.34 4.69 -3.79
N ILE A 90 -20.85 3.80 -4.63
CA ILE A 90 -22.28 3.42 -4.60
C ILE A 90 -22.64 2.71 -3.29
N VAL A 91 -21.80 1.77 -2.86
CA VAL A 91 -22.08 0.92 -1.68
C VAL A 91 -21.86 1.67 -0.37
N PHE A 92 -20.77 2.45 -0.26
CA PHE A 92 -20.37 3.10 0.99
C PHE A 92 -20.54 4.62 0.99
N GLY A 93 -20.94 5.21 -0.14
CA GLY A 93 -21.04 6.65 -0.32
C GLY A 93 -19.70 7.34 -0.58
N ILE A 94 -19.81 8.65 -0.81
CA ILE A 94 -18.66 9.57 -0.87
C ILE A 94 -18.25 9.85 0.58
N GLY A 95 -17.24 9.12 1.08
CA GLY A 95 -16.82 9.20 2.48
C GLY A 95 -15.45 8.56 2.71
N GLU A 96 -15.10 8.36 3.98
CA GLU A 96 -13.83 7.73 4.36
C GLU A 96 -13.79 6.25 3.97
N LEU A 97 -14.94 5.57 4.10
CA LEU A 97 -14.99 4.11 4.05
C LEU A 97 -14.70 3.57 2.64
N SER A 98 -15.15 4.25 1.59
CA SER A 98 -14.85 3.88 0.20
C SER A 98 -13.34 3.96 -0.11
N LYS A 99 -12.67 5.03 0.33
CA LYS A 99 -11.22 5.25 0.13
C LYS A 99 -10.37 4.26 0.93
N VAL A 100 -10.71 4.06 2.20
CA VAL A 100 -10.02 3.10 3.09
C VAL A 100 -10.18 1.68 2.57
N THR A 101 -11.38 1.31 2.11
CA THR A 101 -11.65 -0.02 1.56
C THR A 101 -10.87 -0.27 0.28
N LEU A 102 -10.73 0.73 -0.59
CA LEU A 102 -9.91 0.61 -1.79
C LEU A 102 -8.45 0.29 -1.46
N VAL A 103 -7.87 1.01 -0.50
CA VAL A 103 -6.50 0.77 -0.03
C VAL A 103 -6.38 -0.63 0.58
N ALA A 104 -7.38 -1.07 1.34
CA ALA A 104 -7.42 -2.40 1.94
C ALA A 104 -7.47 -3.50 0.88
N ILE A 105 -8.28 -3.36 -0.16
CA ILE A 105 -8.35 -4.32 -1.28
C ILE A 105 -7.00 -4.44 -1.98
N GLY A 106 -6.37 -3.31 -2.32
CA GLY A 106 -5.05 -3.30 -2.96
C GLY A 106 -3.99 -3.97 -2.11
N SER A 107 -3.93 -3.62 -0.83
CA SER A 107 -2.96 -4.19 0.12
C SER A 107 -3.18 -5.69 0.37
N ALA A 108 -4.43 -6.09 0.58
CA ALA A 108 -4.79 -7.49 0.82
C ALA A 108 -4.38 -8.35 -0.37
N THR A 109 -4.75 -7.94 -1.58
CA THR A 109 -4.52 -8.73 -2.79
C THR A 109 -3.03 -8.99 -3.03
N THR A 110 -2.18 -7.98 -2.82
CA THR A 110 -0.72 -8.13 -2.90
C THR A 110 -0.17 -9.09 -1.83
N LEU A 111 -0.69 -9.01 -0.60
CA LEU A 111 -0.15 -9.78 0.53
C LEU A 111 -0.67 -11.23 0.61
N ILE A 112 -1.86 -11.53 0.07
CA ILE A 112 -2.40 -12.91 0.02
C ILE A 112 -1.43 -13.84 -0.67
N LEU A 113 -1.03 -13.50 -1.90
CA LEU A 113 -0.17 -14.37 -2.71
C LEU A 113 1.25 -14.46 -2.15
N ALA A 114 1.82 -13.33 -1.72
CA ALA A 114 3.15 -13.31 -1.13
C ALA A 114 3.23 -14.19 0.13
N THR A 115 2.21 -14.09 0.99
CA THR A 115 2.14 -14.91 2.20
C THR A 115 1.95 -16.39 1.86
N ALA A 116 1.02 -16.72 0.95
CA ALA A 116 0.79 -18.10 0.52
C ALA A 116 2.03 -18.73 -0.12
N ALA A 117 2.68 -18.02 -1.04
CA ALA A 117 3.90 -18.45 -1.69
C ALA A 117 5.06 -18.59 -0.68
N GLY A 118 5.25 -17.60 0.19
CA GLY A 118 6.29 -17.62 1.23
C GLY A 118 6.16 -18.80 2.18
N ILE A 119 4.93 -19.13 2.59
CA ILE A 119 4.65 -20.30 3.44
C ILE A 119 4.95 -21.61 2.69
N ARG A 120 4.58 -21.72 1.41
CA ARG A 120 4.86 -22.92 0.60
C ARG A 120 6.34 -23.08 0.27
N SER A 121 7.09 -21.99 0.21
CA SER A 121 8.55 -22.01 -0.03
C SER A 121 9.39 -22.33 1.21
N ALA A 122 8.79 -22.32 2.41
CA ALA A 122 9.47 -22.78 3.61
C ALA A 122 9.92 -24.24 3.40
N SER A 123 11.20 -24.54 3.62
CA SER A 123 11.79 -25.83 3.26
C SER A 123 10.95 -26.98 3.82
N GLN A 124 10.68 -27.98 2.98
CA GLN A 124 9.96 -29.20 3.38
C GLN A 124 10.59 -29.82 4.62
N ASP A 125 11.91 -29.74 4.77
CA ASP A 125 12.70 -30.13 5.94
C ASP A 125 12.17 -29.54 7.26
N LEU A 126 11.79 -28.25 7.29
CA LEU A 126 11.28 -27.61 8.50
C LEU A 126 9.88 -28.10 8.87
N VAL A 127 9.08 -28.47 7.87
CA VAL A 127 7.74 -29.04 8.05
C VAL A 127 7.84 -30.50 8.50
N GLU A 128 8.73 -31.27 7.90
CA GLU A 128 9.01 -32.67 8.27
C GLU A 128 9.52 -32.77 9.71
N VAL A 129 10.49 -31.92 10.09
CA VAL A 129 10.97 -31.85 11.48
C VAL A 129 9.83 -31.48 12.44
N ALA A 130 8.99 -30.50 12.10
CA ALA A 130 7.88 -30.12 12.96
C ALA A 130 6.82 -31.23 13.13
N GLN A 131 6.61 -32.07 12.11
CA GLN A 131 5.74 -33.23 12.16
C GLN A 131 6.33 -34.34 13.06
N LEU A 132 7.65 -34.55 13.03
CA LEU A 132 8.33 -35.52 13.91
C LEU A 132 8.21 -35.17 15.41
N TYR A 133 8.06 -33.89 15.76
CA TYR A 133 7.86 -33.45 17.14
C TYR A 133 6.39 -33.35 17.58
N GLU A 134 5.45 -33.91 16.80
CA GLU A 134 3.99 -33.93 17.07
C GLU A 134 3.40 -32.55 17.42
N LYS A 135 3.99 -31.47 16.88
CA LYS A 135 3.53 -30.11 17.16
C LYS A 135 2.19 -29.85 16.47
N SER A 136 1.29 -29.15 17.16
CA SER A 136 0.00 -28.75 16.57
C SER A 136 0.20 -27.85 15.35
N ARG A 137 -0.68 -27.98 14.34
CA ARG A 137 -0.62 -27.19 13.08
C ARG A 137 -0.50 -25.69 13.31
N TRP A 138 -1.14 -25.19 14.37
CA TRP A 138 -1.07 -23.79 14.77
C TRP A 138 0.30 -23.37 15.32
N THR A 139 0.94 -24.26 16.08
CA THR A 139 2.30 -24.05 16.58
C THR A 139 3.26 -23.98 15.40
N VAL A 140 3.20 -24.95 14.48
CA VAL A 140 4.04 -24.98 13.29
C VAL A 140 3.86 -23.72 12.44
N LEU A 141 2.61 -23.28 12.23
CA LEU A 141 2.33 -22.05 11.49
C LEU A 141 3.00 -20.83 12.13
N ARG A 142 2.85 -20.64 13.44
CA ARG A 142 3.35 -19.44 14.14
C ARG A 142 4.86 -19.45 14.36
N THR A 143 5.46 -20.61 14.64
CA THR A 143 6.87 -20.69 15.03
C THR A 143 7.81 -21.05 13.90
N VAL A 144 7.29 -21.59 12.79
CA VAL A 144 8.11 -22.06 11.66
C VAL A 144 7.72 -21.33 10.38
N LEU A 145 6.47 -21.50 9.94
CA LEU A 145 6.03 -21.06 8.60
C LEU A 145 5.91 -19.54 8.46
N LEU A 146 5.32 -18.85 9.43
CA LEU A 146 5.21 -17.38 9.40
C LEU A 146 6.58 -16.70 9.50
N PRO A 147 7.50 -17.12 10.40
CA PRO A 147 8.87 -16.62 10.40
C PRO A 147 9.59 -16.87 9.06
N SER A 148 9.52 -18.07 8.49
CA SER A 148 10.17 -18.32 7.19
C SER A 148 9.59 -17.49 6.05
N ALA A 149 8.29 -17.17 6.09
CA ALA A 149 7.64 -16.32 5.10
C ALA A 149 7.86 -14.81 5.34
N ALA A 150 8.33 -14.41 6.52
CA ALA A 150 8.44 -13.00 6.92
C ALA A 150 9.25 -12.13 5.93
N PRO A 151 10.41 -12.56 5.39
CA PRO A 151 11.14 -11.81 4.36
C PRO A 151 10.29 -11.48 3.13
N SER A 152 9.55 -12.46 2.62
CA SER A 152 8.67 -12.31 1.46
C SER A 152 7.49 -11.38 1.78
N ILE A 153 6.85 -11.59 2.94
CA ILE A 153 5.73 -10.75 3.41
C ILE A 153 6.17 -9.28 3.53
N VAL A 154 7.34 -9.03 4.14
CA VAL A 154 7.87 -7.67 4.29
C VAL A 154 8.18 -7.03 2.93
N ALA A 155 8.79 -7.76 2.01
CA ALA A 155 9.08 -7.25 0.67
C ALA A 155 7.79 -6.86 -0.07
N SER A 156 6.79 -7.73 -0.05
CA SER A 156 5.48 -7.46 -0.65
C SER A 156 4.67 -6.40 0.08
N ALA A 157 4.83 -6.25 1.40
CA ALA A 157 4.21 -5.18 2.17
C ALA A 157 4.70 -3.80 1.74
N ARG A 158 5.98 -3.67 1.34
CA ARG A 158 6.53 -2.42 0.77
C ARG A 158 5.93 -2.12 -0.60
N VAL A 159 5.78 -3.14 -1.45
CA VAL A 159 5.09 -3.01 -2.74
C VAL A 159 3.62 -2.61 -2.54
N ALA A 160 2.93 -3.24 -1.59
CA ALA A 160 1.56 -2.92 -1.21
C ALA A 160 1.43 -1.48 -0.67
N MET A 161 2.43 -0.98 0.06
CA MET A 161 2.43 0.41 0.55
C MET A 161 2.57 1.41 -0.60
N ALA A 162 3.46 1.15 -1.57
CA ALA A 162 3.57 1.98 -2.76
C ALA A 162 2.27 1.99 -3.58
N LEU A 163 1.65 0.82 -3.76
CA LEU A 163 0.33 0.68 -4.38
C LEU A 163 -0.76 1.43 -3.61
N SER A 164 -0.73 1.41 -2.27
CA SER A 164 -1.69 2.11 -1.41
C SER A 164 -1.70 3.62 -1.66
N TRP A 165 -0.52 4.23 -1.81
CA TRP A 165 -0.42 5.64 -2.20
C TRP A 165 -1.05 5.91 -3.56
N THR A 166 -0.72 5.11 -4.57
CA THR A 166 -1.27 5.25 -5.92
C THR A 166 -2.80 5.13 -5.94
N LEU A 167 -3.35 4.13 -5.25
CA LEU A 167 -4.78 3.89 -5.17
C LEU A 167 -5.51 4.98 -4.40
N LEU A 168 -4.93 5.43 -3.26
CA LEU A 168 -5.55 6.48 -2.47
C LEU A 168 -5.63 7.79 -3.27
N VAL A 169 -4.56 8.18 -3.96
CA VAL A 169 -4.56 9.40 -4.77
C VAL A 169 -5.64 9.34 -5.84
N ALA A 170 -5.79 8.21 -6.53
CA ALA A 170 -6.86 8.03 -7.51
C ALA A 170 -8.26 8.18 -6.88
N ALA A 171 -8.49 7.59 -5.69
CA ALA A 171 -9.75 7.73 -4.97
C ALA A 171 -10.02 9.17 -4.50
N GLU A 172 -8.98 9.87 -4.05
CA GLU A 172 -9.11 11.25 -3.58
C GLU A 172 -9.42 12.23 -4.70
N VAL A 173 -8.85 12.01 -5.89
CA VAL A 173 -9.15 12.78 -7.10
C VAL A 173 -10.61 12.61 -7.55
N ILE A 174 -11.14 11.38 -7.46
CA ILE A 174 -12.48 11.07 -7.98
C ILE A 174 -13.59 11.42 -6.99
N ALA A 175 -13.40 11.13 -5.70
CA ALA A 175 -14.50 11.12 -4.72
C ALA A 175 -14.07 11.63 -3.34
N SER A 176 -13.37 12.77 -3.28
CA SER A 176 -13.03 13.41 -2.00
C SER A 176 -13.14 14.93 -2.07
N ALA A 177 -13.22 15.54 -0.88
CA ALA A 177 -13.16 17.00 -0.69
C ALA A 177 -11.91 17.41 0.14
N ASN A 178 -11.05 16.45 0.46
CA ASN A 178 -9.82 16.63 1.24
C ASN A 178 -8.84 15.46 0.98
N GLY A 179 -7.61 15.59 1.47
CA GLY A 179 -6.48 14.73 1.12
C GLY A 179 -5.58 15.31 0.03
N LEU A 180 -4.39 14.74 -0.13
CA LEU A 180 -3.36 15.21 -1.05
C LEU A 180 -3.75 15.02 -2.52
N GLY A 181 -4.43 13.93 -2.88
CA GLY A 181 -4.93 13.74 -4.25
C GLY A 181 -5.97 14.79 -4.62
N TRP A 182 -6.82 15.18 -3.67
CA TRP A 182 -7.76 16.28 -3.84
C TRP A 182 -7.03 17.62 -3.98
N LEU A 183 -6.03 17.91 -3.13
CA LEU A 183 -5.25 19.16 -3.19
C LEU A 183 -4.58 19.35 -4.57
N ILE A 184 -4.03 18.27 -5.15
CA ILE A 184 -3.44 18.27 -6.48
C ILE A 184 -4.50 18.58 -7.54
N TRP A 185 -5.65 17.91 -7.47
CA TRP A 185 -6.74 18.09 -8.43
C TRP A 185 -7.36 19.50 -8.36
N ASP A 186 -7.57 20.02 -7.16
CA ASP A 186 -8.09 21.35 -6.91
C ASP A 186 -7.13 22.42 -7.41
N SER A 187 -5.84 22.29 -7.06
CA SER A 187 -4.78 23.19 -7.55
C SER A 187 -4.71 23.20 -9.08
N ARG A 188 -4.91 22.05 -9.73
CA ARG A 188 -5.01 21.97 -11.20
C ARG A 188 -6.21 22.75 -11.72
N ASN A 189 -7.39 22.60 -11.13
CA ASN A 189 -8.62 23.24 -11.61
C ASN A 189 -8.57 24.77 -11.46
N PHE A 190 -7.88 25.28 -10.44
CA PHE A 190 -7.66 26.72 -10.23
C PHE A 190 -6.38 27.26 -10.88
N ALA A 191 -5.75 26.51 -11.79
CA ALA A 191 -4.53 26.89 -12.49
C ALA A 191 -3.39 27.35 -11.55
N ARG A 192 -3.20 26.62 -10.45
CA ARG A 192 -2.12 26.82 -9.45
C ARG A 192 -1.06 25.71 -9.56
N PRO A 193 -0.24 25.68 -10.63
CA PRO A 193 0.70 24.58 -10.87
C PRO A 193 1.75 24.42 -9.76
N ALA A 194 2.18 25.50 -9.11
CA ALA A 194 3.14 25.43 -8.00
C ALA A 194 2.56 24.67 -6.78
N ALA A 195 1.29 24.90 -6.45
CA ALA A 195 0.60 24.20 -5.37
C ALA A 195 0.33 22.72 -5.73
N MET A 196 0.02 22.45 -7.01
CA MET A 196 -0.12 21.09 -7.53
C MET A 196 1.19 20.30 -7.35
N ILE A 197 2.32 20.86 -7.76
CA ILE A 197 3.64 20.22 -7.60
C ILE A 197 4.01 20.08 -6.13
N ALA A 198 3.70 21.08 -5.28
CA ALA A 198 3.89 20.98 -3.84
C ALA A 198 3.13 19.77 -3.24
N GLY A 199 1.88 19.54 -3.65
CA GLY A 199 1.12 18.34 -3.26
C GLY A 199 1.80 17.04 -3.72
N MET A 200 2.33 17.00 -4.94
CA MET A 200 3.08 15.84 -5.46
C MET A 200 4.37 15.60 -4.68
N LEU A 201 5.11 16.66 -4.31
CA LEU A 201 6.30 16.57 -3.46
C LEU A 201 5.94 16.01 -2.08
N ALA A 202 4.83 16.43 -1.49
CA ALA A 202 4.36 15.91 -0.21
C ALA A 202 4.08 14.40 -0.29
N ILE A 203 3.41 13.92 -1.35
CA ILE A 203 3.19 12.49 -1.59
C ILE A 203 4.54 11.75 -1.71
N GLY A 204 5.50 12.30 -2.46
CA GLY A 204 6.83 11.69 -2.62
C GLY A 204 7.58 11.55 -1.28
N ILE A 205 7.57 12.61 -0.47
CA ILE A 205 8.21 12.63 0.85
C ILE A 205 7.52 11.63 1.80
N LEU A 206 6.19 11.67 1.89
CA LEU A 206 5.43 10.79 2.78
C LEU A 206 5.44 9.33 2.33
N GLY A 207 5.41 9.09 1.01
CA GLY A 207 5.61 7.78 0.41
C GLY A 207 6.97 7.20 0.78
N LYS A 208 8.04 8.00 0.66
CA LYS A 208 9.38 7.57 1.06
C LYS A 208 9.49 7.36 2.57
N ALA A 209 8.86 8.22 3.37
CA ALA A 209 8.84 8.10 4.83
C ALA A 209 8.14 6.81 5.27
N THR A 210 6.96 6.51 4.72
CA THR A 210 6.18 5.30 5.03
C THR A 210 6.89 4.03 4.57
N ASP A 211 7.50 4.01 3.37
CA ASP A 211 8.38 2.91 2.93
C ASP A 211 9.58 2.71 3.88
N GLY A 212 10.23 3.81 4.28
CA GLY A 212 11.36 3.76 5.21
C GLY A 212 10.99 3.21 6.59
N LEU A 213 9.80 3.55 7.09
CA LEU A 213 9.27 2.98 8.34
C LEU A 213 9.01 1.48 8.20
N LEU A 214 8.38 1.05 7.11
CA LEU A 214 8.17 -0.38 6.84
C LEU A 214 9.48 -1.14 6.66
N ALA A 215 10.49 -0.56 6.00
CA ALA A 215 11.79 -1.19 5.86
C ALA A 215 12.51 -1.34 7.20
N ARG A 216 12.40 -0.36 8.10
CA ARG A 216 12.94 -0.46 9.48
C ARG A 216 12.21 -1.55 10.28
N PHE A 217 10.89 -1.57 10.21
CA PHE A 217 10.07 -2.58 10.87
C PHE A 217 10.37 -3.98 10.30
N GLY A 218 10.49 -4.10 8.99
CA GLY A 218 10.87 -5.31 8.28
C GLY A 218 12.22 -5.87 8.74
N ARG A 219 13.26 -5.01 8.80
CA ARG A 219 14.58 -5.40 9.33
C ARG A 219 14.54 -5.84 10.79
N TYR A 220 13.61 -5.33 11.60
CA TYR A 220 13.40 -5.82 12.96
C TYR A 220 12.76 -7.21 12.96
N LEU A 221 11.77 -7.42 12.08
CA LEU A 221 11.09 -8.71 11.94
C LEU A 221 11.96 -9.78 11.29
N THR A 222 12.95 -9.47 10.46
CA THR A 222 13.75 -10.48 9.74
C THR A 222 15.18 -10.60 10.26
N ARG A 223 15.45 -10.16 11.50
CA ARG A 223 16.82 -10.10 12.07
C ARG A 223 17.57 -11.43 12.05
N TRP A 224 16.87 -12.56 12.08
CA TRP A 224 17.48 -13.90 12.06
C TRP A 224 17.95 -14.34 10.67
N ASP A 225 17.36 -13.79 9.61
CA ASP A 225 17.67 -14.19 8.24
C ASP A 225 18.83 -13.36 7.68
N ARG A 226 19.96 -14.02 7.42
CA ARG A 226 21.17 -13.38 6.88
C ARG A 226 21.00 -12.96 5.41
N SER A 227 20.01 -13.50 4.69
CA SER A 227 19.74 -13.16 3.29
C SER A 227 19.15 -11.75 3.11
N TYR A 228 18.49 -11.19 4.15
CA TYR A 228 17.84 -9.88 4.08
C TYR A 228 18.79 -8.67 4.25
N ARG A 229 20.12 -8.89 4.30
CA ARG A 229 21.15 -7.86 4.48
C ARG A 229 21.69 -7.26 3.19
N GLY A 230 21.07 -7.54 2.04
CA GLY A 230 21.42 -6.96 0.72
C GLY A 230 20.64 -5.70 0.41
#